data_AF-A0A9Q1RGN4-F1
#
_entry.id   AF-A0A9Q1RGN4-F1
#
_cell.length_a   1.000
_cell.length_b   1.000
_cell.length_c   1.000
_cell.angle_alpha   90.00
_cell.angle_beta   90.00
_cell.angle_gamma   90.00
#
_symmetry.space_group_name_H-M   'P 1'
#
loop_
_entity.id
_entity.type
_entity.pdbx_description
1 polymer ?
#
loop_
_entity_poly.entity_id
_entity_poly.type
_entity_poly.pdbx_seq_one_letter_code
_entity_poly.pdbx_strand_id
1 'polypeptide(L)' 'MTTKLCLEGSTPVKAADSVRLADDNSPGLSGITLDKSVEFTYEELATATNDFSIANKIGQGSFGVVYYGELRGEA' A
#
# COMPACT_ATOMS: atom_id res chain seq x y z
N MET A 1 20.91 -8.69 -36.27
CA MET A 1 21.18 -10.13 -36.10
C MET A 1 21.33 -10.36 -34.60
N THR A 2 20.33 -11.04 -34.03
CA THR A 2 20.10 -11.26 -32.59
C THR A 2 21.04 -12.33 -32.02
N THR A 3 21.66 -12.09 -30.87
CA THR A 3 22.17 -13.09 -29.91
C THR A 3 22.54 -12.36 -28.60
N LYS A 4 22.26 -12.79 -27.37
CA LYS A 4 21.52 -13.91 -26.78
C LYS A 4 21.37 -13.54 -25.29
N LEU A 5 20.13 -13.40 -24.79
CA LEU A 5 19.85 -13.22 -23.37
C LEU A 5 20.01 -14.58 -22.68
N CYS A 6 20.93 -14.70 -21.72
CA CYS A 6 21.05 -15.92 -20.92
C CYS A 6 19.94 -15.95 -19.87
N LEU A 7 18.82 -16.62 -20.19
CA LEU A 7 17.99 -17.29 -19.20
C LEU A 7 18.52 -18.73 -19.07
N GLU A 8 18.78 -19.19 -17.85
CA GLU A 8 18.16 -20.38 -17.24
C GLU A 8 19.01 -20.97 -16.08
N GLY A 9 18.31 -21.45 -15.05
CA GLY A 9 18.85 -22.15 -13.88
C GLY A 9 17.83 -22.14 -12.73
N SER A 10 16.68 -22.81 -12.87
CA SER A 10 16.37 -24.14 -12.27
C SER A 10 16.17 -24.06 -10.74
N THR A 11 15.03 -24.39 -10.12
CA THR A 11 14.22 -25.62 -10.21
C THR A 11 12.80 -25.42 -9.63
N PRO A 12 11.75 -26.13 -10.10
CA PRO A 12 10.47 -26.26 -9.40
C PRO A 12 10.41 -27.59 -8.63
N VAL A 13 10.21 -27.57 -7.30
CA VAL A 13 9.52 -28.63 -6.53
C VAL A 13 9.58 -28.37 -5.02
N LYS A 14 8.42 -28.13 -4.40
CA LYS A 14 8.01 -28.89 -3.21
C LYS A 14 6.49 -28.81 -3.07
N ALA A 15 5.82 -29.82 -3.62
CA ALA A 15 4.49 -30.22 -3.19
C ALA A 15 4.64 -31.01 -1.88
N ALA A 16 4.00 -30.53 -0.81
CA ALA A 16 3.61 -31.21 0.42
C ALA A 16 2.95 -30.13 1.29
N ASP A 17 1.74 -30.24 1.83
CA ASP A 17 0.91 -31.40 2.12
C ASP A 17 -0.56 -30.96 2.00
N SER A 18 -1.42 -31.84 1.51
CA SER A 18 -2.86 -31.60 1.41
C SER A 18 -3.45 -31.54 2.82
N VAL A 19 -3.58 -30.33 3.39
CA VAL A 19 -4.30 -30.15 4.65
C VAL A 19 -5.72 -30.68 4.48
N ARG A 20 -5.98 -31.73 5.24
CA ARG A 20 -7.24 -32.44 5.28
C ARG A 20 -8.30 -31.51 5.85
N LEU A 21 -9.39 -31.38 5.11
CA LEU A 21 -10.62 -30.76 5.60
C LEU A 21 -11.17 -31.65 6.72
N ALA A 22 -11.23 -31.11 7.93
CA ALA A 22 -12.07 -31.63 8.99
C ALA A 22 -12.77 -30.43 9.64
N ASP A 23 -14.09 -30.48 9.54
CA ASP A 23 -15.10 -29.64 10.18
C ASP A 23 -14.85 -29.50 11.70
N ASP A 24 -14.77 -28.28 12.22
CA ASP A 24 -15.27 -27.94 13.56
C ASP A 24 -15.45 -26.42 13.72
N ASN A 25 -16.71 -25.99 13.62
CA ASN A 25 -17.31 -24.76 14.15
C ASN A 25 -16.36 -23.64 14.66
N SER A 26 -15.65 -22.95 13.76
CA SER A 26 -15.03 -21.66 14.08
C SER A 26 -15.83 -20.54 13.42
N PRO A 27 -16.38 -19.58 14.19
CA PRO A 27 -17.20 -18.50 13.66
C PRO A 27 -16.39 -17.76 12.60
N GLY A 28 -17.03 -17.52 11.45
CA GLY A 28 -16.41 -16.98 10.25
C GLY A 28 -15.46 -15.82 10.53
N LEU A 29 -14.37 -15.79 9.77
CA LEU A 29 -13.39 -14.70 9.75
C LEU A 29 -14.01 -13.43 9.12
N SER A 30 -15.08 -12.92 9.73
CA SER A 30 -15.70 -11.63 9.44
C SER A 30 -14.86 -10.53 10.11
N GLY A 31 -13.60 -10.37 9.71
CA GLY A 31 -12.64 -9.64 10.55
C GLY A 31 -11.62 -8.75 9.84
N ILE A 32 -11.59 -8.68 8.51
CA ILE A 32 -11.00 -7.52 7.83
C ILE A 32 -12.13 -6.63 7.37
N THR A 33 -12.72 -5.88 8.30
CA THR A 33 -13.45 -4.68 7.89
C THR A 33 -12.41 -3.82 7.17
N LEU A 34 -12.56 -3.69 5.84
CA LEU A 34 -11.88 -2.67 5.03
C LEU A 34 -12.38 -1.32 5.56
N ASP A 35 -11.76 -0.89 6.66
CA ASP A 35 -12.13 0.30 7.39
C ASP A 35 -11.75 1.50 6.52
N LYS A 36 -12.78 2.09 5.91
CA LYS A 36 -12.89 3.47 5.44
C LYS A 36 -11.56 4.08 4.95
N SER A 37 -11.24 3.87 3.68
CA SER A 37 -10.28 4.76 3.02
C SER A 37 -10.90 6.16 2.93
N VAL A 38 -10.15 7.18 3.34
CA VAL A 38 -10.54 8.57 3.16
C VAL A 38 -9.90 9.05 1.87
N GLU A 39 -10.73 9.30 0.87
CA GLU A 39 -10.31 9.88 -0.39
C GLU A 39 -10.33 11.40 -0.27
N PHE A 40 -9.20 12.04 -0.56
CA PHE A 40 -9.09 13.50 -0.63
C PHE A 40 -8.82 13.91 -2.06
N THR A 41 -9.47 14.98 -2.51
CA THR A 41 -9.14 15.57 -3.80
C THR A 41 -7.77 16.25 -3.74
N TYR A 42 -7.11 16.36 -4.89
CA TYR A 42 -5.83 17.06 -4.98
C TYR A 42 -5.95 18.52 -4.50
N GLU A 43 -7.06 19.19 -4.82
CA GLU A 43 -7.31 20.58 -4.47
C GLU A 43 -7.44 20.77 -2.94
N GLU A 44 -8.04 19.81 -2.24
CA GLU A 44 -8.09 19.81 -0.78
C GLU A 44 -6.70 19.63 -0.17
N LEU A 45 -5.90 18.71 -0.70
CA LEU A 45 -4.52 18.50 -0.23
C LEU A 45 -3.64 19.73 -0.51
N ALA A 46 -3.77 20.35 -1.67
CA ALA A 46 -3.08 21.57 -2.02
C ALA A 46 -3.48 22.70 -1.06
N THR A 47 -4.78 22.92 -0.84
CA THR A 47 -5.28 23.95 0.09
C THR A 47 -4.78 23.70 1.50
N ALA A 48 -4.85 22.46 1.99
CA ALA A 48 -4.40 22.08 3.32
C ALA A 48 -2.89 22.33 3.52
N THR A 49 -2.08 22.12 2.49
CA THR A 49 -0.63 22.32 2.50
C THR A 49 -0.18 23.70 2.04
N ASN A 50 -1.13 24.62 1.78
CA ASN A 50 -0.87 25.93 1.19
C ASN A 50 -0.07 25.82 -0.13
N ASP A 51 -0.64 25.07 -1.09
CA ASP A 51 -0.09 24.75 -2.41
C ASP A 51 1.30 24.07 -2.34
N PHE A 52 1.48 23.13 -1.41
CA PHE A 52 2.77 22.48 -1.15
C PHE A 52 3.90 23.48 -0.91
N SER A 53 3.60 24.57 -0.21
CA SER A 53 4.58 25.61 0.09
C SER A 53 5.77 25.03 0.86
N ILE A 54 6.97 25.47 0.48
CA ILE A 54 8.22 25.10 1.16
C ILE A 54 8.19 25.48 2.65
N ALA A 55 7.40 26.49 3.03
CA ALA A 55 7.19 26.86 4.43
C ALA A 55 6.60 25.71 5.27
N ASN A 56 5.83 24.81 4.65
CA ASN A 56 5.21 23.65 5.28
C ASN A 56 6.02 22.36 5.09
N LYS A 57 7.19 22.40 4.47
CA LYS A 57 8.01 21.20 4.26
C LYS A 57 8.60 20.74 5.59
N ILE A 58 8.30 19.50 5.98
CA ILE A 58 8.84 18.90 7.20
C ILE A 58 10.00 17.94 6.92
N GLY A 59 10.15 17.45 5.69
CA GLY A 59 11.26 16.55 5.35
C GLY A 59 11.31 16.14 3.88
N GLN A 60 12.43 15.52 3.48
CA GLN A 60 12.63 14.93 2.16
C GLN A 60 13.55 13.71 2.27
N GLY A 61 13.21 12.63 1.56
CA GLY A 61 13.99 11.41 1.49
C GLY A 61 13.85 10.69 0.15
N SER A 62 14.32 9.44 0.06
CA SER A 62 14.25 8.62 -1.15
C SER A 62 12.82 8.30 -1.61
N PHE A 63 11.85 8.42 -0.71
CA PHE A 63 10.44 8.15 -0.96
C PHE A 63 9.63 9.39 -1.37
N GLY A 64 10.23 10.59 -1.32
CA GLY A 64 9.57 11.84 -1.69
C GLY A 64 9.77 12.99 -0.69
N VAL A 65 8.88 13.97 -0.75
CA VAL A 65 8.86 15.16 0.10
C VAL A 65 7.62 15.11 0.98
N VAL A 66 7.77 15.50 2.26
CA VAL A 66 6.67 15.52 3.21
C VAL A 66 6.36 16.96 3.59
N TYR A 67 5.07 17.32 3.53
CA TYR A 67 4.55 18.63 3.88
C TYR A 67 3.53 18.51 5.02
N TYR A 68 3.50 19.51 5.89
CA TYR A 68 2.44 19.71 6.86
C TYR A 68 1.22 20.31 6.16
N GLY A 69 0.03 19.82 6.50
CA GLY A 69 -1.22 20.43 6.03
C GLY A 69 -2.37 20.12 6.97
N GLU A 70 -3.30 21.08 7.06
CA GLU A 70 -4.49 20.99 7.92
C GLU A 70 -5.74 20.77 7.07
N LEU A 71 -6.27 19.54 7.11
CA LEU A 71 -7.54 19.19 6.48
C LEU A 71 -8.66 19.48 7.48
N ARG A 72 -9.54 20.43 7.16
CA ARG A 72 -10.65 20.88 8.03
C ARG A 72 -11.79 19.85 8.16
N GLY A 73 -11.48 18.55 8.14
CA GLY A 73 -12.41 17.45 7.98
C GLY A 73 -12.82 16.70 9.25
N GLU A 74 -12.19 16.96 10.40
CA GLU A 74 -12.62 16.36 11.67
C GLU A 74 -12.22 17.27 12.84
N ALA A 75 -13.21 17.71 13.62
CA ALA A 75 -13.07 18.44 14.89
C ALA A 75 -13.75 17.62 15.99
#